data_AF-A0A2S6CJ80-F1
#
_entry.id   AF-A0A2S6CJ80-F1
#
_cell.length_a   1.000
_cell.length_b   1.000
_cell.length_c   1.000
_cell.angle_alpha   90.00
_cell.angle_beta   90.00
_cell.angle_gamma   90.00
#
_symmetry.space_group_name_H-M   'P 1'
#
loop_
_entity.id
_entity.type
_entity.pdbx_description
1 polymer ?
#
loop_
_entity_poly.entity_id
_entity_poly.type
_entity_poly.pdbx_seq_one_letter_code
_entity_poly.pdbx_strand_id
1 'polypeptide(L)'
;MQFGLPAPNLRPGMFISVGPPSFTGLALIGMSQALPNKDAYFLERPGVIMVLQTMADFVAMFLWSLSFWFFCITLLSVLAGARRMSFHLVWWAFVFPNVGFTVATTRIGQQLKSEGILWVASLMTILLVTTWIFVFIMHIRAVLQKQVMMPGMDEDKDEYKEGDRKAKVPIPPDEHH
;
A
#
# COMPACT_ATOMS: atom_id res chain seq x y z
N MET A 1 -5.38 -23.34 7.33
CA MET A 1 -6.07 -22.03 7.46
C MET A 1 -5.66 -21.44 8.80
N GLN A 2 -4.91 -20.34 8.81
CA GLN A 2 -4.64 -19.60 10.06
C GLN A 2 -5.87 -18.74 10.37
N PHE A 3 -6.43 -18.88 11.57
CA PHE A 3 -7.52 -18.05 12.08
C PHE A 3 -6.92 -16.92 12.93
N GLY A 4 -7.28 -15.66 12.62
CA GLY A 4 -6.82 -14.48 13.36
C GLY A 4 -5.98 -13.50 12.52
N LEU A 5 -5.43 -12.47 13.17
CA LEU A 5 -4.50 -11.55 12.52
C LEU A 5 -3.21 -12.28 12.11
N PRO A 6 -2.58 -11.94 10.98
CA PRO A 6 -1.28 -12.48 10.61
C PRO A 6 -0.26 -12.31 11.74
N ALA A 7 0.79 -13.16 11.71
CA ALA A 7 1.94 -13.00 12.57
C ALA A 7 2.43 -11.52 12.52
N PRO A 8 2.85 -10.92 13.66
CA PRO A 8 3.18 -9.49 13.72
C PRO A 8 4.03 -8.99 12.56
N ASN A 9 5.03 -9.76 12.15
CA ASN A 9 5.94 -9.47 11.05
C ASN A 9 5.29 -9.36 9.67
N LEU A 10 4.17 -10.04 9.44
CA LEU A 10 3.43 -10.07 8.17
C LEU A 10 2.28 -9.06 8.12
N ARG A 11 1.92 -8.47 9.27
CA ARG A 11 0.85 -7.47 9.37
C ARG A 11 1.05 -6.22 8.48
N PRO A 12 2.27 -5.73 8.20
CA PRO A 12 2.45 -4.65 7.23
C PRO A 12 1.86 -5.01 5.87
N GLY A 13 1.88 -6.28 5.47
CA GLY A 13 1.32 -6.77 4.21
C GLY A 13 -0.18 -6.54 4.07
N MET A 14 -0.91 -6.36 5.19
CA MET A 14 -2.34 -6.03 5.14
C MET A 14 -2.60 -4.68 4.45
N PHE A 15 -1.63 -3.77 4.41
CA PHE A 15 -1.76 -2.49 3.70
C PHE A 15 -1.98 -2.68 2.20
N ILE A 16 -1.62 -3.84 1.63
CA ILE A 16 -1.89 -4.14 0.21
C ILE A 16 -3.38 -3.98 -0.11
N SER A 17 -4.29 -4.22 0.84
CA SER A 17 -5.73 -4.00 0.67
C SER A 17 -6.14 -2.54 0.44
N VAL A 18 -5.32 -1.58 0.88
CA VAL A 18 -5.54 -0.13 0.68
C VAL A 18 -5.25 0.29 -0.77
N GLY A 19 -4.35 -0.42 -1.44
CA GLY A 19 -3.86 -0.08 -2.78
C GLY A 19 -4.94 -0.15 -3.86
N PRO A 20 -5.61 -1.30 -4.09
CA PRO A 20 -6.57 -1.46 -5.17
C PRO A 20 -7.65 -0.37 -5.23
N PRO A 21 -8.39 -0.06 -4.15
CA PRO A 21 -9.40 1.00 -4.21
C PRO A 21 -8.80 2.39 -4.46
N SER A 22 -7.67 2.74 -3.83
CA SER A 22 -7.05 4.07 -3.99
C SER A 22 -6.48 4.30 -5.39
N PHE A 23 -5.75 3.32 -5.94
CA PHE A 23 -5.22 3.41 -7.31
C PHE A 23 -6.34 3.38 -8.37
N THR A 24 -7.42 2.63 -8.12
CA THR A 24 -8.58 2.63 -9.01
C THR A 24 -9.26 3.99 -9.03
N GLY A 25 -9.50 4.60 -7.86
CA GLY A 25 -10.05 5.96 -7.77
C GLY A 25 -9.16 6.98 -8.47
N LEU A 26 -7.83 6.89 -8.26
CA LEU A 26 -6.85 7.76 -8.92
C LEU A 26 -6.88 7.61 -10.45
N ALA A 27 -6.96 6.38 -10.95
CA ALA A 27 -7.04 6.11 -12.39
C ALA A 27 -8.34 6.68 -13.00
N LEU A 28 -9.48 6.53 -12.32
CA LEU A 28 -10.76 7.10 -12.78
C LEU A 28 -10.70 8.63 -12.89
N ILE A 29 -10.16 9.30 -11.87
CA ILE A 29 -9.94 10.75 -11.90
C ILE A 29 -8.99 11.14 -13.04
N GLY A 30 -7.87 10.43 -13.19
CA GLY A 30 -6.89 10.72 -14.24
C GLY A 30 -7.47 10.58 -15.65
N MET A 31 -8.24 9.52 -15.88
CA MET A 31 -8.89 9.28 -17.17
C MET A 31 -9.98 10.32 -17.46
N SER A 32 -10.78 10.71 -16.48
CA SER A 32 -11.84 11.72 -16.68
C SER A 32 -11.29 13.12 -16.97
N GLN A 33 -10.11 13.44 -16.45
CA GLN A 33 -9.38 14.68 -16.74
C GLN A 33 -8.69 14.66 -18.11
N ALA A 34 -8.35 13.48 -18.61
CA ALA A 34 -7.68 13.30 -19.90
C ALA A 34 -8.65 13.18 -21.11
N LEU A 35 -9.96 13.37 -20.90
CA LEU A 35 -10.94 13.29 -21.97
C LEU A 35 -10.68 14.34 -23.07
N PRO A 36 -10.69 13.96 -24.35
CA PRO A 36 -10.39 14.88 -25.45
C PRO A 36 -11.60 15.78 -25.77
N ASN A 37 -11.47 17.07 -25.49
CA ASN A 37 -12.55 18.06 -25.68
C ASN A 37 -12.88 18.37 -27.16
N LYS A 38 -12.17 17.78 -28.13
CA LYS A 38 -12.28 18.07 -29.56
C LYS A 38 -12.73 16.88 -30.42
N ASP A 39 -12.93 15.71 -29.83
CA ASP A 39 -13.41 14.56 -30.62
C ASP A 39 -14.89 14.73 -30.97
N ALA A 40 -15.26 14.30 -32.17
CA ALA A 40 -16.64 14.38 -32.68
C ALA A 40 -17.66 13.79 -31.68
N TYR A 41 -17.30 12.69 -31.01
CA TYR A 41 -18.14 12.06 -30.00
C TYR A 41 -18.54 12.99 -28.84
N PHE A 42 -17.61 13.82 -28.36
CA PHE A 42 -17.84 14.75 -27.25
C PHE A 42 -18.49 16.06 -27.71
N LEU A 43 -18.17 16.52 -28.92
CA LEU A 43 -18.78 17.72 -29.51
C LEU A 43 -20.28 17.53 -29.79
N GLU A 44 -20.69 16.33 -30.19
CA GLU A 44 -22.10 15.97 -30.40
C GLU A 44 -22.91 15.84 -29.10
N ARG A 45 -22.25 15.79 -27.93
CA ARG A 45 -22.87 15.52 -26.61
C ARG A 45 -22.52 16.62 -25.60
N PRO A 46 -23.18 17.78 -25.65
CA PRO A 46 -22.89 18.88 -24.74
C PRO A 46 -23.03 18.43 -23.28
N GLY A 47 -22.02 18.75 -22.45
CA GLY A 47 -22.02 18.46 -21.01
C GLY A 47 -21.56 17.05 -20.60
N VAL A 48 -21.35 16.11 -21.54
CA VAL A 48 -20.96 14.73 -21.19
C VAL A 48 -19.62 14.65 -20.44
N ILE A 49 -18.67 15.53 -20.75
CA ILE A 49 -17.37 15.60 -20.06
C ILE A 49 -17.57 15.96 -18.58
N MET A 50 -18.41 16.96 -18.31
CA MET A 50 -18.74 17.37 -16.94
C MET A 50 -19.41 16.23 -16.17
N VAL A 51 -20.33 15.49 -16.82
CA VAL A 51 -20.99 14.33 -16.21
C VAL A 51 -19.98 13.23 -15.89
N LEU A 52 -19.11 12.87 -16.83
CA LEU A 52 -18.09 11.84 -16.63
C LEU A 52 -17.08 12.21 -15.54
N GLN A 53 -16.66 13.48 -15.49
CA GLN A 53 -15.80 13.99 -14.42
C GLN A 53 -16.50 13.92 -13.07
N THR A 54 -17.75 14.40 -12.98
CA THR A 54 -18.55 14.31 -11.75
C THR A 54 -18.70 12.85 -11.29
N MET A 55 -19.02 11.93 -12.21
CA MET A 55 -19.15 10.51 -11.88
C MET A 55 -17.83 9.90 -11.41
N ALA A 56 -16.72 10.20 -12.09
CA ALA A 56 -15.40 9.73 -11.68
C ALA A 56 -15.06 10.22 -10.26
N ASP A 57 -15.36 11.47 -9.94
CA ASP A 57 -15.11 12.07 -8.63
C ASP A 57 -15.93 11.37 -7.54
N PHE A 58 -17.23 11.14 -7.77
CA PHE A 58 -18.10 10.41 -6.83
C PHE A 58 -17.62 8.98 -6.57
N VAL A 59 -17.29 8.24 -7.63
CA VAL A 59 -16.79 6.86 -7.51
C VAL A 59 -15.42 6.84 -6.82
N ALA A 60 -14.52 7.77 -7.16
CA ALA A 60 -13.22 7.89 -6.52
C ALA A 60 -13.32 8.24 -5.03
N MET A 61 -14.25 9.10 -4.63
CA MET A 61 -14.51 9.40 -3.21
C MET A 61 -14.99 8.16 -2.45
N PHE A 62 -15.90 7.36 -3.03
CA PHE A 62 -16.34 6.10 -2.41
C PHE A 62 -15.18 5.11 -2.24
N LEU A 63 -14.38 4.92 -3.29
CA LEU A 63 -13.19 4.06 -3.24
C LEU A 63 -12.13 4.58 -2.26
N TRP A 64 -11.98 5.89 -2.15
CA TRP A 64 -11.10 6.52 -1.16
C TRP A 64 -11.58 6.23 0.26
N SER A 65 -12.88 6.32 0.54
CA SER A 65 -13.44 5.94 1.85
C SER A 65 -13.23 4.45 2.17
N LEU A 66 -13.36 3.56 1.17
CA LEU A 66 -13.05 2.14 1.34
C LEU A 66 -11.55 1.91 1.63
N SER A 67 -10.68 2.64 0.95
CA SER A 67 -9.23 2.62 1.21
C SER A 67 -8.91 3.07 2.64
N PHE A 68 -9.56 4.15 3.09
CA PHE A 68 -9.43 4.67 4.45
C PHE A 68 -9.89 3.65 5.50
N TRP A 69 -10.97 2.93 5.23
CA TRP A 69 -11.43 1.84 6.10
C TRP A 69 -10.38 0.74 6.25
N PHE A 70 -9.83 0.23 5.14
CA PHE A 70 -8.75 -0.77 5.18
C PHE A 70 -7.47 -0.25 5.84
N PHE A 71 -7.16 1.03 5.62
CA PHE A 71 -6.02 1.69 6.25
C PHE A 71 -6.17 1.68 7.78
N CYS A 72 -7.34 2.05 8.30
CA CYS A 72 -7.61 2.06 9.74
C CYS A 72 -7.48 0.66 10.36
N ILE A 73 -8.08 -0.36 9.75
CA ILE A 73 -7.98 -1.75 10.24
C ILE A 73 -6.53 -2.21 10.26
N THR A 74 -5.79 -1.94 9.18
CA THR A 74 -4.40 -2.33 9.07
C THR A 74 -3.52 -1.59 10.08
N LEU A 75 -3.71 -0.29 10.24
CA LEU A 75 -2.97 0.53 11.19
C LEU A 75 -3.14 0.02 12.62
N LEU A 76 -4.38 -0.28 13.03
CA LEU A 76 -4.66 -0.86 14.34
C LEU A 76 -4.02 -2.23 14.51
N SER A 77 -4.07 -3.09 13.49
CA SER A 77 -3.43 -4.41 13.49
C SER A 77 -1.91 -4.32 13.67
N VAL A 78 -1.26 -3.41 12.94
CA VAL A 78 0.18 -3.13 13.03
C VAL A 78 0.53 -2.59 14.42
N LEU A 79 -0.20 -1.59 14.92
CA LEU A 79 0.05 -1.00 16.24
C LEU A 79 -0.07 -2.03 17.36
N ALA A 80 -1.04 -2.95 17.27
CA ALA A 80 -1.20 -4.05 18.22
C ALA A 80 -0.02 -5.03 18.22
N GLY A 81 0.72 -5.14 17.10
CA GLY A 81 1.87 -6.03 16.95
C GLY A 81 3.24 -5.34 17.02
N ALA A 82 3.28 -4.00 17.07
CA ALA A 82 4.48 -3.24 16.71
C ALA A 82 5.73 -3.55 17.54
N ARG A 83 5.58 -3.83 18.84
CA ARG A 83 6.71 -4.15 19.74
C ARG A 83 7.36 -5.51 19.44
N ARG A 84 6.68 -6.39 18.71
CA ARG A 84 7.13 -7.74 18.39
C ARG A 84 7.57 -7.87 16.93
N MET A 85 7.61 -6.77 16.17
CA MET A 85 7.97 -6.81 14.76
C MET A 85 9.48 -6.71 14.57
N SER A 86 10.05 -7.68 13.84
CA SER A 86 11.37 -7.57 13.21
C SER A 86 11.22 -7.14 11.76
N PHE A 87 12.30 -6.62 11.18
CA PHE A 87 12.30 -6.24 9.77
C PHE A 87 12.11 -7.48 8.89
N HIS A 88 11.18 -7.37 7.93
CA HIS A 88 10.97 -8.33 6.83
C HIS A 88 10.71 -7.52 5.55
N LEU A 89 10.89 -8.15 4.39
CA LEU A 89 10.65 -7.49 3.11
C LEU A 89 9.22 -6.94 2.97
N VAL A 90 8.25 -7.61 3.63
CA VAL A 90 6.85 -7.20 3.74
C VAL A 90 6.67 -5.77 4.29
N TRP A 91 7.64 -5.20 5.01
CA TRP A 91 7.59 -3.81 5.49
C TRP A 91 7.48 -2.78 4.36
N TRP A 92 7.85 -3.12 3.13
CA TRP A 92 7.62 -2.25 1.98
C TRP A 92 6.13 -1.95 1.72
N ALA A 93 5.22 -2.79 2.25
CA ALA A 93 3.79 -2.52 2.25
C ALA A 93 3.39 -1.32 3.14
N PHE A 94 4.24 -0.82 4.02
CA PHE A 94 4.01 0.48 4.69
C PHE A 94 4.05 1.66 3.71
N VAL A 95 4.73 1.50 2.58
CA VAL A 95 4.93 2.58 1.61
C VAL A 95 3.99 2.40 0.42
N PHE A 96 4.15 1.32 -0.35
CA PHE A 96 3.58 1.21 -1.69
C PHE A 96 2.06 1.47 -1.78
N PRO A 97 1.20 0.79 -1.01
CA PRO A 97 -0.24 1.02 -1.04
C PRO A 97 -0.64 2.40 -0.48
N ASN A 98 0.11 2.88 0.51
CA ASN A 98 -0.16 4.16 1.16
C ASN A 98 0.20 5.34 0.26
N VAL A 99 1.13 5.19 -0.69
CA VAL A 99 1.37 6.18 -1.76
C VAL A 99 0.10 6.39 -2.58
N GLY A 100 -0.53 5.31 -3.05
CA GLY A 100 -1.79 5.38 -3.79
C GLY A 100 -2.86 6.13 -2.99
N PHE A 101 -3.02 5.77 -1.72
CA PHE A 101 -3.98 6.43 -0.82
C PHE A 101 -3.69 7.92 -0.63
N THR A 102 -2.42 8.30 -0.43
CA THR A 102 -2.01 9.70 -0.24
C THR A 102 -2.21 10.55 -1.49
N VAL A 103 -1.88 10.01 -2.66
CA VAL A 103 -2.11 10.70 -3.93
C VAL A 103 -3.60 10.84 -4.21
N ALA A 104 -4.41 9.81 -3.92
CA ALA A 104 -5.86 9.89 -4.01
C ALA A 104 -6.43 10.99 -3.08
N THR A 105 -5.98 11.07 -1.82
CA THR A 105 -6.35 12.16 -0.90
C THR A 105 -6.00 13.54 -1.48
N THR A 106 -4.82 13.67 -2.10
CA THR A 106 -4.40 14.93 -2.73
C THR A 106 -5.35 15.32 -3.87
N ARG A 107 -5.68 14.38 -4.77
CA ARG A 107 -6.59 14.64 -5.91
C ARG A 107 -7.99 15.01 -5.44
N ILE A 108 -8.52 14.30 -4.45
CA ILE A 108 -9.83 14.61 -3.86
C ILE A 108 -9.80 16.00 -3.20
N GLY A 109 -8.74 16.35 -2.48
CA GLY A 109 -8.58 17.69 -1.89
C GLY A 109 -8.57 18.80 -2.95
N GLN A 110 -7.92 18.57 -4.09
CA GLN A 110 -7.92 19.49 -5.23
C GLN A 110 -9.32 19.64 -5.85
N GLN A 111 -10.05 18.54 -6.03
CA GLN A 111 -11.40 18.53 -6.61
C GLN A 111 -12.42 19.24 -5.72
N LEU A 112 -12.38 18.96 -4.42
CA LEU A 112 -13.24 19.60 -3.43
C LEU A 112 -12.82 21.04 -3.11
N LYS A 113 -11.69 21.51 -3.67
CA LYS A 113 -11.07 22.80 -3.36
C LYS A 113 -10.94 23.02 -1.84
N SER A 114 -10.61 21.95 -1.11
CA SER A 114 -10.57 21.94 0.35
C SER A 114 -9.12 22.02 0.83
N GLU A 115 -8.75 23.18 1.38
CA GLU A 115 -7.42 23.36 1.97
C GLU A 115 -7.17 22.37 3.12
N GLY A 116 -8.21 22.04 3.90
CA GLY A 116 -8.09 21.08 5.01
C GLY A 116 -7.64 19.69 4.54
N ILE A 117 -8.22 19.18 3.45
CA ILE A 117 -7.83 17.87 2.90
C ILE A 117 -6.42 17.93 2.29
N LEU A 118 -6.04 19.06 1.70
CA LEU A 118 -4.68 19.25 1.17
C LEU A 118 -3.62 19.31 2.28
N TRP A 119 -3.94 19.89 3.43
CA TRP A 119 -3.08 19.83 4.62
C TRP A 119 -2.92 18.40 5.13
N VAL A 120 -4.00 17.63 5.18
CA VAL A 120 -3.95 16.20 5.53
C VAL A 120 -3.09 15.43 4.54
N ALA A 121 -3.26 15.64 3.23
CA ALA A 121 -2.46 15.00 2.19
C ALA A 121 -0.96 15.36 2.30
N SER A 122 -0.66 16.62 2.65
CA SER A 122 0.72 17.07 2.90
C SER A 122 1.35 16.35 4.10
N LEU A 123 0.60 16.23 5.20
CA LEU A 123 1.04 15.49 6.38
C LEU A 123 1.27 14.00 6.05
N MET A 124 0.33 13.37 5.34
CA MET A 124 0.46 11.98 4.88
C MET A 124 1.71 11.79 4.02
N THR A 125 2.02 12.74 3.15
CA THR A 125 3.23 12.72 2.30
C THR A 125 4.50 12.78 3.13
N ILE A 126 4.58 13.66 4.13
CA ILE A 126 5.73 13.76 5.04
C ILE A 126 5.94 12.45 5.81
N LEU A 127 4.86 11.86 6.33
CA LEU A 127 4.90 10.58 7.02
C LEU A 127 5.38 9.46 6.08
N LEU A 128 4.87 9.40 4.86
CA LEU A 128 5.28 8.43 3.84
C LEU A 128 6.76 8.50 3.53
N VAL A 129 7.30 9.71 3.29
CA VAL A 129 8.72 9.90 2.99
C VAL A 129 9.57 9.48 4.19
N THR A 130 9.15 9.84 5.41
CA THR A 130 9.83 9.43 6.64
C THR A 130 9.84 7.91 6.80
N THR A 131 8.69 7.27 6.59
CA THR A 131 8.56 5.81 6.63
C THR A 131 9.39 5.13 5.53
N TRP A 132 9.44 5.70 4.33
CA TRP A 132 10.26 5.18 3.23
C TRP A 132 11.75 5.19 3.60
N ILE A 133 12.26 6.31 4.12
CA ILE A 133 13.67 6.43 4.57
C ILE A 133 13.94 5.39 5.66
N PHE A 134 13.04 5.26 6.64
CA PHE A 134 13.17 4.31 7.73
C PHE A 134 13.21 2.85 7.25
N VAL A 135 12.27 2.44 6.40
CA VAL A 135 12.22 1.08 5.82
C VAL A 135 13.46 0.82 4.98
N PHE A 136 13.91 1.80 4.20
CA PHE A 136 15.11 1.70 3.37
C PHE A 136 16.39 1.49 4.21
N ILE A 137 16.56 2.25 5.30
CA ILE A 137 17.69 2.06 6.22
C ILE A 137 17.66 0.66 6.85
N MET A 138 16.50 0.19 7.30
CA MET A 138 16.35 -1.15 7.87
C MET A 138 16.63 -2.23 6.84
N HIS A 139 16.21 -2.03 5.59
CA HIS A 139 16.50 -2.93 4.49
C HIS A 139 18.01 -3.03 4.23
N ILE A 140 18.74 -1.91 4.15
CA ILE A 140 20.21 -1.92 4.01
C ILE A 140 20.85 -2.65 5.20
N ARG A 141 20.43 -2.37 6.44
CA ARG A 141 20.96 -3.05 7.63
C ARG A 141 20.72 -4.56 7.57
N ALA A 142 19.54 -4.99 7.16
CA ALA A 142 19.18 -6.41 7.05
C ALA A 142 20.00 -7.12 5.96
N VAL A 143 20.28 -6.45 4.84
CA VAL A 143 21.18 -6.95 3.78
C VAL A 143 22.61 -7.09 4.30
N LEU A 144 23.14 -6.08 5.00
CA LEU A 144 24.48 -6.13 5.59
C LEU A 144 24.62 -7.22 6.67
N GLN A 145 23.55 -7.45 7.45
CA GLN A 145 23.47 -8.52 8.44
C GLN A 145 23.13 -9.89 7.82
N LYS A 146 22.98 -9.96 6.49
CA LYS A 146 22.64 -11.17 5.72
C LYS A 146 21.34 -11.86 6.16
N GLN A 147 20.39 -11.10 6.68
CA GLN A 147 19.11 -11.62 7.20
C GLN A 147 18.08 -11.89 6.10
N VAL A 148 18.21 -11.27 4.92
CA VAL A 148 17.18 -11.26 3.86
C VAL A 148 17.61 -12.04 2.59
N MET A 149 18.91 -12.32 2.41
CA MET A 149 19.45 -12.98 1.22
C MET A 149 20.05 -14.36 1.50
N MET A 150 19.88 -14.89 2.71
CA MET A 150 20.37 -16.20 3.09
C MET A 150 19.22 -17.22 3.10
N PRO A 151 19.43 -18.42 2.51
CA PRO A 151 18.42 -19.47 2.56
C PRO A 151 18.03 -19.79 4.01
N GLY A 152 16.73 -19.96 4.27
CA GLY A 152 16.19 -20.30 5.59
C GLY A 152 16.24 -19.19 6.65
N MET A 153 16.54 -17.93 6.28
CA MET A 153 16.65 -16.81 7.25
C MET A 153 15.51 -15.78 7.18
N ASP A 154 14.78 -15.69 6.07
CA ASP A 154 13.66 -14.73 5.87
C ASP A 154 12.35 -15.45 5.52
N GLU A 155 11.74 -15.17 4.36
CA GLU A 155 10.43 -15.67 3.96
C GLU A 155 10.39 -17.20 3.77
N ASP A 156 11.55 -17.84 3.57
CA ASP A 156 11.71 -19.29 3.38
C ASP A 156 11.94 -20.05 4.71
N LYS A 157 11.87 -19.41 5.88
CA LYS A 157 12.10 -20.06 7.19
C LYS A 157 11.21 -21.28 7.42
N ASP A 158 9.97 -21.23 6.94
CA ASP A 158 8.98 -22.28 7.10
C ASP A 158 8.85 -23.19 5.85
N GLU A 159 9.58 -22.87 4.76
CA GLU A 159 9.58 -23.61 3.50
C GLU A 159 10.97 -24.19 3.19
N TYR A 160 11.44 -25.12 4.01
CA TYR A 160 12.69 -25.83 3.70
C TYR A 160 12.50 -26.72 2.44
N LYS A 161 13.06 -26.29 1.31
CA LYS A 161 12.89 -26.94 0.00
C LYS A 161 14.01 -27.95 -0.27
N GLU A 162 13.76 -28.90 -1.17
CA GLU A 162 14.75 -29.93 -1.54
C GLU A 162 16.06 -29.34 -2.12
N GLY A 163 16.00 -28.12 -2.68
CA GLY A 163 17.16 -27.34 -3.11
C GLY A 163 18.06 -26.84 -1.97
N ASP A 164 17.51 -26.58 -0.79
CA ASP A 164 18.26 -26.12 0.38
C ASP A 164 19.14 -27.24 0.95
N ARG A 165 18.67 -28.49 0.79
CA ARG A 165 19.45 -29.71 1.08
C ARG A 165 20.67 -29.83 0.15
N LYS A 166 20.54 -29.45 -1.13
CA LYS A 166 21.66 -29.41 -2.09
C LYS A 166 22.65 -28.27 -1.78
N ALA A 167 22.15 -27.15 -1.26
CA ALA A 167 22.96 -25.99 -0.88
C ALA A 167 23.56 -26.07 0.54
N LYS A 168 23.37 -27.17 1.28
CA LYS A 168 23.83 -27.38 2.67
C LYS A 168 23.40 -26.27 3.63
N VAL A 169 22.21 -25.72 3.44
CA VAL A 169 21.61 -24.74 4.34
C VAL A 169 21.30 -25.44 5.66
N PRO A 170 21.63 -24.89 6.84
CA PRO A 170 21.22 -25.50 8.10
C PRO A 170 19.70 -25.64 8.17
N ILE A 171 19.21 -26.83 8.53
CA ILE A 171 17.77 -27.06 8.73
C ILE A 171 17.35 -26.20 9.93
N PRO A 172 16.37 -25.28 9.79
CA PRO A 172 15.86 -24.55 10.93
C PRO A 172 15.31 -25.56 11.96
N PRO A 173 15.59 -25.39 13.26
CA PRO A 173 15.08 -26.31 14.27
C PRO A 173 13.56 -26.38 14.18
N ASP A 174 13.01 -27.60 14.20
CA ASP A 174 11.56 -27.80 14.28
C ASP A 174 11.03 -27.07 15.52
N GLU A 175 10.47 -25.88 15.35
CA GLU A 175 9.62 -25.27 16.36
C GLU A 175 8.30 -26.06 16.36
N HIS A 176 8.31 -27.17 17.10
CA HIS A 176 7.09 -27.83 17.53
C HIS A 176 6.26 -26.84 18.36
N HIS A 177 5.25 -26.25 17.73
CA HIS A 177 4.13 -25.56 18.37
C HIS A 177 2.81 -26.09 17.83
#